data_AF-A0A7J3VD14-F1
#
_entry.id   AF-A0A7J3VD14-F1
#
_cell.length_a   1.000
_cell.length_b   1.000
_cell.length_c   1.000
_cell.angle_alpha   90.00
_cell.angle_beta   90.00
_cell.angle_gamma   90.00
#
_symmetry.space_group_name_H-M   'P 1'
#
loop_
_entity.id
_entity.type
_entity.pdbx_description
1 polymer ?
#
loop_
_entity_poly.entity_id
_entity_poly.type
_entity_poly.pdbx_seq_one_letter_code
_entity_poly.pdbx_strand_id
1 'polypeptide(L)'
;MKTYIKIYGPPILEALKALERVAVEVSKDLPKIMFYDTLGGTALSLDDATSIIIERWGVSGEEARVHYENMISKSGWTLGDYDFYFEWTVPPTFEQLKLLISKIDEALKPLGCKYTITTK
;
A
#
# COMPACT_ATOMS: atom_id res chain seq x y z
N MET A 1 5.91 0.19 -12.81
CA MET A 1 7.13 0.39 -11.98
C MET A 1 6.73 0.13 -10.53
N LYS A 2 7.61 -0.36 -9.67
CA LYS A 2 7.25 -0.69 -8.27
C LYS A 2 8.23 -0.04 -7.30
N THR A 3 7.71 0.51 -6.22
CA THR A 3 8.49 0.98 -5.07
C THR A 3 8.33 -0.04 -3.94
N TYR A 4 9.39 -0.79 -3.68
CA TYR A 4 9.44 -1.86 -2.70
C TYR A 4 9.93 -1.35 -1.36
N ILE A 5 9.33 -1.90 -0.30
CA ILE A 5 9.67 -1.62 1.10
C ILE A 5 10.14 -2.90 1.76
N LYS A 6 11.27 -2.81 2.46
CA LYS A 6 11.75 -3.87 3.34
C LYS A 6 11.90 -3.32 4.75
N ILE A 7 11.28 -3.96 5.72
CA ILE A 7 11.16 -3.51 7.11
C ILE A 7 12.13 -4.32 7.97
N TYR A 8 12.74 -3.66 8.96
CA TYR A 8 13.71 -4.23 9.87
C TYR A 8 13.35 -3.87 11.31
N GLY A 9 13.31 -4.89 12.15
CA GLY A 9 12.97 -4.77 13.56
C GLY A 9 11.46 -4.78 13.82
N PRO A 10 11.04 -5.04 15.07
CA PRO A 10 9.64 -4.96 15.46
C PRO A 10 9.20 -3.49 15.59
N PRO A 11 7.89 -3.21 15.48
CA PRO A 11 6.80 -4.16 15.21
C PRO A 11 6.44 -4.27 13.72
N ILE A 12 6.68 -5.44 13.10
CA ILE A 12 6.53 -5.64 11.65
C ILE A 12 5.07 -5.57 11.21
N LEU A 13 4.16 -6.20 11.95
CA LEU A 13 2.74 -6.26 11.58
C LEU A 13 2.09 -4.86 11.61
N GLU A 14 2.43 -4.07 12.60
CA GLU A 14 1.99 -2.70 12.79
C GLU A 14 2.56 -1.80 11.69
N ALA A 15 3.82 -2.01 11.30
CA ALA A 15 4.43 -1.30 10.18
C ALA A 15 3.76 -1.64 8.85
N LEU A 16 3.41 -2.91 8.60
CA LEU A 16 2.62 -3.31 7.44
C LEU A 16 1.26 -2.61 7.43
N LYS A 17 0.51 -2.64 8.54
CA LYS A 17 -0.77 -1.92 8.67
C LYS A 17 -0.64 -0.41 8.45
N ALA A 18 0.47 0.19 8.88
CA ALA A 18 0.75 1.60 8.65
C ALA A 18 0.99 1.89 7.16
N LEU A 19 1.76 1.04 6.47
CA LEU A 19 1.98 1.14 5.02
C LEU A 19 0.70 0.95 4.20
N GLU A 20 -0.19 0.06 4.63
CA GLU A 20 -1.53 -0.09 4.04
C GLU A 20 -2.34 1.21 4.12
N ARG A 21 -2.29 1.92 5.25
CA ARG A 21 -2.98 3.22 5.41
C ARG A 21 -2.33 4.29 4.54
N VAL A 22 -1.00 4.33 4.45
CA VAL A 22 -0.28 5.24 3.55
C VAL A 22 -0.68 4.99 2.10
N ALA A 23 -0.79 3.72 1.69
CA ALA A 23 -1.30 3.35 0.38
C ALA A 23 -2.68 3.97 0.11
N VAL A 24 -3.62 3.85 1.06
CA VAL A 24 -4.95 4.46 0.94
C VAL A 24 -4.88 5.97 0.82
N GLU A 25 -4.16 6.64 1.71
CA GLU A 25 -4.03 8.11 1.71
C GLU A 25 -3.41 8.60 0.41
N VAL A 26 -2.30 7.99 -0.01
CA VAL A 26 -1.58 8.39 -1.21
C VAL A 26 -2.39 8.09 -2.46
N SER A 27 -3.26 7.07 -2.48
CA SER A 27 -4.16 6.82 -3.63
C SER A 27 -5.16 7.96 -3.88
N LYS A 28 -5.49 8.75 -2.84
CA LYS A 28 -6.35 9.94 -2.98
C LYS A 28 -5.63 11.08 -3.66
N ASP A 29 -4.36 11.30 -3.31
CA ASP A 29 -3.56 12.41 -3.83
C ASP A 29 -2.85 12.07 -5.15
N LEU A 30 -2.51 10.80 -5.35
CA LEU A 30 -1.77 10.27 -6.49
C LEU A 30 -2.62 9.21 -7.19
N PRO A 31 -3.44 9.59 -8.19
CA PRO A 31 -4.35 8.69 -8.90
C PRO A 31 -3.63 7.66 -9.79
N LYS A 32 -2.30 7.53 -9.64
CA LYS A 32 -1.42 6.71 -10.47
C LYS A 32 -0.67 5.64 -9.67
N ILE A 33 -0.94 5.51 -8.37
CA ILE A 33 -0.40 4.42 -7.56
C ILE A 33 -1.50 3.41 -7.21
N MET A 34 -1.23 2.15 -7.48
CA MET A 34 -1.98 0.95 -7.09
C MET A 34 -1.21 0.23 -5.97
N PHE A 35 -1.92 -0.39 -5.03
CA PHE A 35 -1.31 -1.04 -3.86
C PHE A 35 -1.71 -2.49 -3.75
N TYR A 36 -0.84 -3.34 -3.20
CA TYR A 36 -1.17 -4.74 -3.09
C TYR A 36 -2.15 -5.03 -1.96
N ASP A 37 -3.04 -5.98 -2.28
CA ASP A 37 -4.03 -6.61 -1.43
C ASP A 37 -3.43 -7.19 -0.13
N THR A 38 -4.07 -6.83 0.98
CA THR A 38 -3.70 -7.25 2.34
C THR A 38 -4.27 -8.61 2.72
N LEU A 39 -5.05 -9.21 1.81
CA LEU A 39 -5.76 -10.48 2.00
C LEU A 39 -4.99 -11.67 1.43
N GLY A 40 -3.71 -11.53 1.12
CA GLY A 40 -2.87 -12.67 0.74
C GLY A 40 -3.35 -13.38 -0.53
N GLY A 41 -3.85 -12.62 -1.51
CA GLY A 41 -4.25 -13.11 -2.83
C GLY A 41 -5.32 -14.20 -2.83
N THR A 42 -6.20 -14.21 -1.81
CA THR A 42 -7.50 -14.88 -1.92
C THR A 42 -8.38 -14.11 -2.90
N ALA A 43 -8.92 -14.79 -3.91
CA ALA A 43 -9.93 -14.24 -4.78
C ALA A 43 -11.23 -14.03 -3.98
N LEU A 44 -11.45 -12.83 -3.47
CA LEU A 44 -12.70 -12.41 -2.86
C LEU A 44 -13.62 -11.77 -3.89
N SER A 45 -14.93 -11.85 -3.66
CA SER A 45 -15.89 -11.06 -4.43
C SER A 45 -15.67 -9.56 -4.19
N LEU A 46 -16.10 -8.73 -5.14
CA LEU A 46 -16.05 -7.27 -5.00
C LEU A 46 -16.74 -6.82 -3.70
N ASP A 47 -17.88 -7.43 -3.38
CA ASP A 47 -18.67 -7.10 -2.19
C ASP A 47 -17.92 -7.46 -0.90
N ASP A 48 -17.37 -8.69 -0.81
CA ASP A 48 -16.63 -9.14 0.37
C ASP A 48 -15.39 -8.26 0.63
N ALA A 49 -14.65 -7.94 -0.44
CA ALA A 49 -13.47 -7.12 -0.31
C ALA A 49 -13.78 -5.66 0.03
N THR A 50 -14.86 -5.12 -0.54
CA THR A 50 -15.36 -3.78 -0.20
C THR A 50 -15.79 -3.72 1.28
N SER A 51 -16.50 -4.74 1.77
CA SER A 51 -16.88 -4.85 3.19
C SER A 51 -15.66 -4.89 4.13
N ILE A 52 -14.64 -5.65 3.78
CA ILE A 52 -13.38 -5.70 4.55
C ILE A 52 -12.70 -4.33 4.59
N ILE A 53 -12.65 -3.63 3.45
CA ILE A 53 -12.05 -2.28 3.37
C ILE A 53 -12.85 -1.29 4.24
N ILE A 54 -14.18 -1.34 4.20
CA ILE A 54 -15.05 -0.51 5.04
C ILE A 54 -14.75 -0.77 6.52
N GLU A 55 -14.73 -2.02 6.96
CA GLU A 55 -14.49 -2.38 8.37
C GLU A 55 -13.08 -2.02 8.83
N ARG A 56 -12.09 -2.26 7.98
CA ARG A 56 -10.67 -2.11 8.34
C ARG A 56 -10.22 -0.65 8.34
N TRP A 57 -10.77 0.16 7.44
CA TRP A 57 -10.31 1.55 7.21
C TRP A 57 -11.37 2.61 7.51
N GLY A 58 -12.62 2.23 7.79
CA GLY A 58 -13.68 3.17 8.18
C GLY A 58 -14.10 4.12 7.06
N VAL A 59 -13.97 3.70 5.80
CA VAL A 59 -14.30 4.49 4.60
C VAL A 59 -15.71 4.19 4.10
N SER A 60 -16.27 5.06 3.26
CA SER A 60 -17.58 4.82 2.63
C SER A 60 -17.52 3.68 1.60
N GLY A 61 -18.68 3.10 1.26
CA GLY A 61 -18.73 1.99 0.30
C GLY A 61 -18.23 2.34 -1.11
N GLU A 62 -18.49 3.56 -1.58
CA GLU A 62 -17.99 4.03 -2.87
C GLU A 62 -16.46 4.19 -2.87
N GLU A 63 -15.91 4.75 -1.78
CA GLU A 63 -14.46 4.83 -1.59
C GLU A 63 -13.84 3.44 -1.49
N ALA A 64 -14.45 2.52 -0.76
CA ALA A 64 -13.99 1.15 -0.63
C ALA A 64 -13.95 0.42 -1.97
N ARG A 65 -14.93 0.65 -2.84
CA ARG A 65 -14.98 0.07 -4.21
C ARG A 65 -13.83 0.60 -5.07
N VAL A 66 -13.62 1.92 -5.06
CA VAL A 66 -12.50 2.56 -5.76
C VAL A 66 -11.15 2.06 -5.22
N HIS A 67 -11.03 1.89 -3.91
CA HIS A 67 -9.84 1.33 -3.29
C HIS A 67 -9.61 -0.12 -3.74
N TYR A 68 -10.62 -0.98 -3.71
CA TYR A 68 -10.51 -2.36 -4.16
C TYR A 68 -10.08 -2.45 -5.63
N GLU A 69 -10.69 -1.68 -6.52
CA GLU A 69 -10.33 -1.66 -7.94
C GLU A 69 -8.88 -1.22 -8.18
N ASN A 70 -8.39 -0.27 -7.37
CA ASN A 70 -7.01 0.18 -7.37
C ASN A 70 -6.05 -0.73 -6.57
N MET A 71 -6.56 -1.72 -5.83
CA MET A 71 -5.78 -2.69 -5.05
C MET A 71 -5.40 -3.95 -5.85
N ILE A 72 -6.03 -4.17 -7.01
CA ILE A 72 -5.76 -5.35 -7.84
C ILE A 72 -4.45 -5.11 -8.61
N SER A 73 -3.34 -5.61 -8.07
CA SER A 73 -2.08 -5.68 -8.79
C SER A 73 -2.22 -6.61 -10.01
N LYS A 74 -1.86 -6.11 -11.20
CA LYS A 74 -1.89 -6.90 -12.44
C LYS A 74 -0.66 -7.79 -12.61
N SER A 75 0.32 -7.67 -11.71
CA SER A 75 1.56 -8.42 -11.74
C SER A 75 1.61 -9.39 -10.56
N GLY A 76 1.77 -10.68 -10.87
CA GLY A 76 1.75 -11.76 -9.89
C GLY A 76 2.77 -11.61 -8.75
N TRP A 77 2.56 -12.42 -7.71
CA TRP A 77 3.23 -12.40 -6.42
C TRP A 77 4.76 -12.41 -6.52
N THR A 78 5.42 -11.45 -5.86
CA THR A 78 6.86 -11.46 -5.58
C THR A 78 7.11 -11.31 -4.08
N LEU A 79 6.45 -12.15 -3.27
CA LEU A 79 6.73 -12.25 -1.84
C LEU A 79 8.02 -13.07 -1.64
N GLY A 80 9.03 -12.49 -0.98
CA GLY A 80 10.29 -13.18 -0.65
C GLY A 80 11.45 -12.24 -0.31
N ASP A 81 11.64 -11.20 -1.12
CA ASP A 81 12.75 -10.24 -0.93
C ASP A 81 12.36 -8.97 -0.17
N TYR A 82 11.09 -8.58 -0.25
CA TYR A 82 10.51 -7.35 0.29
C TYR A 82 9.20 -7.67 1.02
N ASP A 83 8.82 -6.79 1.95
CA ASP A 83 7.66 -6.99 2.83
C ASP A 83 6.40 -6.28 2.31
N PHE A 84 6.56 -5.19 1.55
CA PHE A 84 5.45 -4.42 0.96
C PHE A 84 5.89 -3.77 -0.36
N TYR A 85 4.94 -3.45 -1.25
CA TYR A 85 5.24 -2.63 -2.42
C TYR A 85 4.09 -1.70 -2.85
N PHE A 86 4.50 -0.59 -3.44
CA PHE A 86 3.70 0.45 -4.08
C PHE A 86 3.82 0.25 -5.60
N GLU A 87 2.75 -0.07 -6.31
CA GLU A 87 2.77 -0.30 -7.77
C GLU A 87 2.32 0.96 -8.52
N TRP A 88 3.16 1.46 -9.42
CA TRP A 88 2.84 2.64 -10.22
C TRP A 88 2.29 2.24 -11.58
N THR A 89 1.12 2.79 -11.95
CA THR A 89 0.49 2.58 -13.27
C THR A 89 1.28 3.25 -14.38
N VAL A 90 1.98 4.33 -14.07
CA VAL A 90 2.95 5.03 -14.92
C VAL A 90 4.20 5.36 -14.12
N PRO A 91 5.38 5.51 -14.74
CA PRO A 91 6.58 5.92 -14.02
C PRO A 91 6.35 7.20 -13.20
N PRO A 92 6.66 7.20 -11.89
CA PRO A 92 6.48 8.36 -11.05
C PRO A 92 7.48 9.46 -11.38
N THR A 93 7.10 10.71 -11.11
CA THR A 93 8.05 11.81 -11.04
C THR A 93 8.84 11.75 -9.73
N PHE A 94 9.99 12.42 -9.69
CA PHE A 94 10.78 12.52 -8.46
C PHE A 94 10.00 13.20 -7.32
N GLU A 95 9.13 14.16 -7.62
CA GLU A 95 8.25 14.80 -6.64
C GLU A 95 7.21 13.82 -6.06
N GLN A 96 6.61 12.98 -6.91
CA GLN A 96 5.68 11.95 -6.46
C GLN A 96 6.37 10.89 -5.59
N LEU A 97 7.61 10.52 -5.93
CA LEU A 97 8.43 9.65 -5.09
C LEU A 97 8.74 10.31 -3.74
N LYS A 98 9.13 11.59 -3.70
CA LYS A 98 9.37 12.31 -2.44
C LYS A 98 8.12 12.38 -1.57
N LEU A 99 6.96 12.65 -2.17
CA LEU A 99 5.69 12.67 -1.44
C LEU A 99 5.40 11.30 -0.81
N LEU A 100 5.56 10.23 -1.59
CA LEU A 100 5.38 8.87 -1.08
C LEU A 100 6.34 8.57 0.08
N ILE A 101 7.62 8.89 -0.09
CA ILE A 101 8.65 8.70 0.96
C ILE A 101 8.25 9.47 2.23
N SER A 102 7.85 10.74 2.10
CA SER A 102 7.42 11.55 3.25
C SER A 102 6.26 10.91 4.02
N LYS A 103 5.28 10.34 3.31
CA LYS A 103 4.13 9.68 3.94
C LYS A 103 4.51 8.38 4.65
N ILE A 104 5.42 7.61 4.05
CA ILE A 104 5.98 6.40 4.69
C ILE A 104 6.74 6.78 5.96
N ASP A 105 7.60 7.79 5.88
CA ASP A 105 8.40 8.28 7.01
C ASP A 105 7.49 8.74 8.16
N GLU A 106 6.46 9.54 7.87
CA GLU A 106 5.47 9.99 8.84
C GLU A 106 4.77 8.82 9.55
N ALA A 107 4.35 7.80 8.79
CA ALA A 107 3.61 6.65 9.31
C ALA A 107 4.49 5.68 10.12
N LEU A 108 5.75 5.48 9.73
CA LEU A 108 6.64 4.50 10.38
C LEU A 108 7.46 5.10 11.53
N LYS A 109 7.69 6.42 11.54
CA LYS A 109 8.40 7.12 12.62
C LYS A 109 7.93 6.77 14.04
N PRO A 110 6.61 6.74 14.37
CA PRO A 110 6.17 6.42 15.73
C PRO A 110 6.42 4.95 16.10
N LEU A 111 6.59 4.06 15.12
CA LEU A 111 6.81 2.63 15.36
C LEU A 111 8.28 2.30 15.64
N GLY A 112 9.21 3.19 15.29
CA GLY A 112 10.65 3.02 15.55
C GLY A 112 11.33 1.92 14.72
N CYS A 113 10.61 1.27 13.80
CA CYS A 113 11.17 0.31 12.87
C CYS A 113 12.07 1.00 11.84
N LYS A 114 13.04 0.25 11.30
CA LYS A 114 13.88 0.73 10.18
C LYS A 114 13.35 0.13 8.89
N TYR A 115 13.59 0.79 7.77
CA TYR A 115 13.17 0.26 6.47
C TYR A 115 14.11 0.74 5.36
N THR A 116 14.01 0.07 4.22
CA THR A 116 14.62 0.51 2.96
C THR A 116 13.54 0.68 1.91
N ILE A 117 13.77 1.62 0.99
CA ILE A 117 12.89 1.91 -0.14
C ILE A 117 13.70 1.69 -1.42
N THR A 118 13.18 0.92 -2.36
CA THR A 118 13.80 0.69 -3.67
C THR A 118 12.76 0.82 -4.76
N THR A 119 12.95 1.73 -5.72
CA THR A 119 12.07 1.87 -6.88
C THR A 119 12.72 1.25 -8.12
N LYS A 120 12.06 0.27 -8.76
CA LYS A 120 12.50 -0.39 -9.99
C LYS A 120 11.32 -0.76 -10.90
#